data_AF-A0A5J5L4Y7-F1
#
_entry.id   AF-A0A5J5L4Y7-F1
#
_cell.length_a   1.000
_cell.length_b   1.000
_cell.length_c   1.000
_cell.angle_alpha   90.00
_cell.angle_beta   90.00
_cell.angle_gamma   90.00
#
_symmetry.space_group_name_H-M   'P 1'
#
loop_
_entity.id
_entity.type
_entity.pdbx_description
1 polymer ?
#
loop_
_entity_poly.entity_id
_entity_poly.type
_entity_poly.pdbx_seq_one_letter_code
_entity_poly.pdbx_strand_id
1 'polypeptide(L)'
;MAFEELLEDPVIQKYLHELVGPKGMPVAAAPPDGEVTDEELAEELGLELNDVRRALFILYENDLATYRRLRDEDSGWLTYLWTFQYEKIPEQLQEEMHRLLDGLEERREYERENEFYLCEHCGIRFEFGEAMEFGFDCPECGNQVETMENTRLVTAMENRLEELRDELNADVDVEA
;
A
#
# COMPACT_ATOMS: atom_id res chain seq x y z
N MET A 1 20.19 -7.61 -15.88
CA MET A 1 18.85 -8.26 -15.95
C MET A 1 17.80 -7.22 -16.32
N ALA A 2 16.64 -7.61 -16.86
CA ALA A 2 15.62 -6.68 -17.35
C ALA A 2 15.07 -5.64 -16.33
N PHE A 3 15.37 -5.75 -15.03
CA PHE A 3 14.85 -4.86 -13.98
C PHE A 3 15.89 -4.44 -12.95
N GLU A 4 17.18 -4.57 -13.27
CA GLU A 4 18.29 -4.41 -12.31
C GLU A 4 18.33 -3.01 -11.69
N GLU A 5 18.28 -1.96 -12.52
CA GLU A 5 18.26 -0.57 -12.06
C GLU A 5 17.05 -0.24 -11.18
N LEU A 6 15.90 -0.83 -11.50
CA LEU A 6 14.65 -0.63 -10.75
C LEU A 6 14.69 -1.34 -9.39
N LEU A 7 15.29 -2.53 -9.34
CA LEU A 7 15.44 -3.30 -8.10
C LEU A 7 16.57 -2.78 -7.19
N GLU A 8 17.43 -1.88 -7.67
CA GLU A 8 18.40 -1.16 -6.82
C GLU A 8 17.73 -0.08 -5.98
N ASP A 9 16.52 0.37 -6.34
CA ASP A 9 15.76 1.36 -5.57
C ASP A 9 15.29 0.78 -4.23
N PRO A 10 15.72 1.34 -3.07
CA PRO A 10 15.29 0.88 -1.76
C PRO A 10 13.79 0.96 -1.52
N VAL A 11 13.10 1.92 -2.15
CA VAL A 11 11.63 2.09 -2.04
C VAL A 11 10.94 0.92 -2.70
N ILE A 12 11.39 0.53 -3.89
CA ILE A 12 10.82 -0.59 -4.63
C ILE A 12 11.10 -1.92 -3.92
N GLN A 13 12.31 -2.10 -3.38
CA GLN A 13 12.61 -3.28 -2.57
C GLN A 13 11.70 -3.38 -1.34
N LYS A 14 11.45 -2.25 -0.67
CA LYS A 14 10.56 -2.21 0.48
C LYS A 14 9.11 -2.51 0.08
N TYR A 15 8.63 -1.91 -1.01
CA TYR A 15 7.30 -2.17 -1.57
C TYR A 15 7.09 -3.65 -1.88
N LEU A 16 8.01 -4.27 -2.62
CA LEU A 16 7.96 -5.69 -2.93
C LEU A 16 7.99 -6.54 -1.65
N HIS A 17 8.85 -6.20 -0.69
CA HIS A 17 8.94 -6.92 0.57
C HIS A 17 7.63 -6.84 1.39
N GLU A 18 6.96 -5.68 1.43
CA GLU A 18 5.66 -5.51 2.10
C GLU A 18 4.55 -6.31 1.40
N LEU A 19 4.60 -6.44 0.07
CA LEU A 19 3.64 -7.23 -0.70
C LEU A 19 3.81 -8.74 -0.51
N VAL A 20 4.98 -9.28 -0.84
CA VAL A 20 5.19 -10.74 -0.92
C VAL A 20 5.73 -11.36 0.39
N GLY A 21 6.17 -10.51 1.32
CA GLY A 21 6.77 -10.93 2.58
C GLY A 21 8.15 -11.58 2.43
N PRO A 22 8.77 -12.00 3.54
CA PRO A 22 10.16 -12.47 3.54
C PRO A 22 10.38 -13.78 2.75
N LYS A 23 9.36 -14.63 2.67
CA LYS A 23 9.41 -15.89 1.92
C LYS A 23 9.26 -15.69 0.41
N GLY A 24 8.48 -14.69 0.01
CA GLY A 24 8.26 -14.36 -1.40
C GLY A 24 9.30 -13.39 -1.96
N MET A 25 10.00 -12.65 -1.11
CA MET A 25 10.97 -11.64 -1.55
C MET A 25 12.03 -12.17 -2.51
N PRO A 26 12.62 -13.38 -2.34
CA PRO A 26 13.60 -13.88 -3.30
C PRO A 26 13.01 -14.11 -4.70
N VAL A 27 11.71 -14.42 -4.80
CA VAL A 27 10.98 -14.56 -6.07
C VAL A 27 10.79 -13.21 -6.74
N ALA A 28 10.42 -12.19 -5.96
CA ALA A 28 10.25 -10.83 -6.48
C ALA A 28 11.59 -10.15 -6.83
N ALA A 29 12.68 -10.49 -6.14
CA ALA A 29 14.00 -9.91 -6.36
C ALA A 29 14.78 -10.54 -7.53
N ALA A 30 14.30 -11.65 -8.08
CA ALA A 30 14.97 -12.37 -9.17
C ALA A 30 14.00 -12.62 -10.35
N PRO A 31 13.45 -11.56 -10.99
CA PRO A 31 12.63 -11.73 -12.17
C PRO A 31 13.50 -12.27 -13.32
N PRO A 32 13.13 -13.39 -13.96
CA PRO A 32 13.87 -13.92 -15.10
C PRO A 32 13.64 -13.08 -16.35
N ASP A 33 14.58 -13.16 -17.29
CA ASP A 33 14.42 -12.54 -18.61
C ASP A 33 13.42 -13.37 -19.44
N GLY A 34 12.15 -12.96 -19.46
CA GLY A 34 11.09 -13.57 -20.26
C GLY A 34 10.08 -14.40 -19.46
N GLU A 35 9.69 -15.54 -20.02
CA GLU A 35 8.69 -16.44 -19.42
C GLU A 35 9.34 -17.54 -18.58
N VAL A 36 8.77 -17.82 -17.41
CA VAL A 36 9.27 -18.86 -16.49
C VAL A 36 8.12 -19.69 -15.92
N THR A 37 8.38 -20.96 -15.63
CA THR A 37 7.46 -21.78 -14.84
C THR A 37 7.71 -21.62 -13.33
N ASP A 38 6.69 -21.89 -12.54
CA ASP A 38 6.81 -21.93 -11.08
C ASP A 38 7.78 -23.01 -10.59
N GLU A 39 7.90 -24.12 -11.32
CA GLU A 39 8.85 -25.21 -11.05
C GLU A 39 10.30 -24.82 -11.32
N GLU A 40 10.58 -24.20 -12.47
CA GLU A 40 11.92 -23.68 -12.81
C GLU A 40 12.38 -22.65 -11.77
N LEU A 41 11.50 -21.72 -11.39
CA LEU A 41 11.82 -20.68 -10.43
C LEU A 41 12.07 -21.23 -9.02
N ALA A 42 11.33 -22.27 -8.63
CA ALA A 42 11.55 -22.96 -7.36
C ALA A 42 12.88 -23.71 -7.33
N GLU A 43 13.26 -24.37 -8.43
CA GLU A 43 14.52 -25.09 -8.54
C GLU A 43 15.72 -24.12 -8.53
N GLU A 44 15.65 -23.05 -9.32
CA GLU A 44 16.72 -22.05 -9.42
C GLU A 44 16.98 -21.33 -8.08
N LEU A 45 15.91 -20.93 -7.39
CA LEU A 45 16.00 -20.21 -6.11
C LEU A 45 16.14 -21.14 -4.90
N GLY A 46 16.02 -22.46 -5.09
CA GLY A 46 16.05 -23.44 -4.00
C GLY A 46 14.90 -23.26 -2.99
N LEU A 47 13.73 -22.85 -3.48
CA LEU A 47 12.55 -22.56 -2.66
C LEU A 47 11.50 -23.67 -2.73
N GLU A 48 10.62 -23.71 -1.74
CA GLU A 48 9.45 -24.58 -1.82
C GLU A 48 8.48 -24.05 -2.89
N LEU A 49 8.03 -24.93 -3.79
CA LEU A 49 7.10 -24.60 -4.87
C LEU A 49 5.84 -23.85 -4.40
N ASN A 50 5.34 -24.16 -3.20
CA ASN A 50 4.17 -23.48 -2.63
C ASN A 50 4.47 -22.03 -2.22
N ASP A 51 5.68 -21.73 -1.76
CA ASP A 51 6.10 -20.37 -1.43
C ASP A 51 6.28 -19.55 -2.71
N VAL A 52 6.85 -20.15 -3.77
CA VAL A 52 6.97 -19.53 -5.09
C VAL A 52 5.61 -19.22 -5.70
N ARG A 53 4.70 -20.19 -5.74
CA ARG A 53 3.34 -20.01 -6.24
C ARG A 53 2.62 -18.88 -5.51
N ARG A 54 2.71 -18.84 -4.19
CA ARG A 54 2.09 -17.79 -3.38
C ARG A 54 2.62 -16.41 -3.76
N ALA A 55 3.94 -16.26 -3.88
CA ALA A 55 4.55 -15.00 -4.29
C ALA A 55 4.09 -14.57 -5.69
N LEU A 56 4.08 -15.49 -6.66
CA LEU A 56 3.62 -15.21 -8.03
C LEU A 56 2.14 -14.80 -8.08
N PHE A 57 1.27 -15.43 -7.28
CA PHE A 57 -0.14 -15.02 -7.19
C PHE A 57 -0.30 -13.63 -6.58
N ILE A 58 0.45 -13.29 -5.52
CA ILE A 58 0.44 -11.94 -4.94
C ILE A 58 0.89 -10.92 -5.98
N LEU A 59 1.97 -11.19 -6.71
CA LEU A 59 2.45 -10.30 -7.77
C LEU A 59 1.40 -10.11 -8.87
N TYR A 60 0.69 -11.17 -9.25
CA TYR A 60 -0.39 -11.08 -10.24
C TYR A 60 -1.60 -10.28 -9.74
N GLU A 61 -2.00 -10.45 -8.49
CA GLU A 61 -3.10 -9.66 -7.90
C GLU A 61 -2.79 -8.16 -7.83
N ASN A 62 -1.50 -7.79 -7.88
CA ASN A 62 -1.03 -6.40 -7.88
C ASN A 62 -0.55 -5.93 -9.27
N ASP A 63 -0.92 -6.63 -10.35
CA ASP A 63 -0.52 -6.29 -11.73
C ASP A 63 1.00 -6.27 -11.99
N LEU A 64 1.79 -6.90 -11.11
CA LEU A 64 3.26 -7.01 -11.20
C LEU A 64 3.72 -8.28 -11.93
N ALA A 65 2.80 -9.21 -12.19
CA ALA A 65 3.03 -10.40 -12.98
C ALA A 65 1.80 -10.76 -13.81
N THR A 66 2.01 -11.41 -14.95
CA THR A 66 0.96 -12.02 -15.75
C THR A 66 1.29 -13.47 -15.99
N TYR A 67 0.30 -14.29 -16.36
CA TYR A 67 0.56 -15.66 -16.75
C TYR A 67 -0.26 -16.05 -17.98
N ARG A 68 0.28 -17.01 -18.74
CA ARG A 68 -0.47 -17.74 -19.77
C ARG A 68 -0.37 -19.24 -19.53
N ARG A 69 -1.40 -19.96 -19.95
CA ARG A 69 -1.44 -21.42 -19.85
C ARG A 69 -1.10 -22.06 -21.19
N LEU A 70 -0.20 -23.03 -21.16
CA LEU A 70 0.02 -23.95 -22.26
C LEU A 70 -0.60 -25.30 -21.92
N ARG A 71 -1.30 -25.88 -22.90
CA ARG A 71 -1.80 -27.24 -22.79
C ARG A 71 -0.98 -28.13 -23.70
N ASP A 72 -0.41 -29.17 -23.12
CA ASP A 72 0.24 -30.22 -23.87
C ASP A 72 -0.83 -31.10 -24.54
N GLU A 73 -0.78 -31.23 -25.87
CA GLU A 73 -1.82 -31.94 -26.65
C GLU A 73 -1.80 -33.45 -26.44
N ASP A 74 -0.64 -34.01 -26.09
CA ASP A 74 -0.43 -35.45 -25.93
C ASP A 74 -0.79 -35.95 -24.53
N SER A 75 -0.43 -35.18 -23.50
CA SER A 75 -0.56 -35.55 -22.09
C SER A 75 -1.71 -34.84 -21.37
N GLY A 76 -2.21 -33.73 -21.95
CA GLY A 76 -3.27 -32.91 -21.38
C GLY A 76 -2.85 -32.02 -20.21
N TRP A 77 -1.55 -31.99 -19.87
CA TRP A 77 -1.00 -31.19 -18.78
C TRP A 77 -1.08 -29.70 -19.06
N LEU A 78 -1.35 -28.92 -18.01
CA LEU A 78 -1.39 -27.45 -18.05
C LEU A 78 -0.13 -26.89 -17.42
N THR A 79 0.66 -26.16 -18.21
CA THR A 79 1.85 -25.44 -17.74
C THR A 79 1.52 -23.95 -17.63
N TYR A 80 1.87 -23.35 -16.49
CA TYR A 80 1.72 -21.92 -16.25
C TYR A 80 3.05 -21.24 -16.53
N LEU A 81 3.04 -20.31 -17.49
CA LEU A 81 4.17 -19.48 -17.83
C LEU A 81 3.93 -18.07 -17.31
N TRP A 82 4.81 -17.61 -16.45
CA TRP A 82 4.74 -16.32 -15.76
C TRP A 82 5.64 -15.30 -16.44
N THR A 83 5.20 -14.05 -16.48
CA THR A 83 5.95 -12.90 -16.99
C THR A 83 5.84 -11.75 -16.00
N PHE A 84 6.97 -11.23 -15.55
CA PHE A 84 7.04 -10.10 -14.63
C PHE A 84 6.77 -8.78 -15.38
N GLN A 85 6.16 -7.80 -14.72
CA GLN A 85 5.71 -6.53 -15.30
C GLN A 85 6.10 -5.35 -14.39
N TYR A 86 7.40 -5.22 -14.08
CA TYR A 86 7.88 -4.25 -13.10
C TYR A 86 8.04 -2.83 -13.66
N GLU A 87 7.92 -2.65 -14.98
CA GLU A 87 8.00 -1.36 -15.65
C GLU A 87 6.94 -0.37 -15.13
N LYS A 88 5.83 -0.87 -14.59
CA LYS A 88 4.71 -0.06 -14.07
C LYS A 88 4.86 0.32 -12.60
N ILE A 89 5.81 -0.28 -11.87
CA ILE A 89 5.97 -0.02 -10.43
C ILE A 89 6.14 1.48 -10.13
N PRO A 90 6.97 2.25 -10.86
CA PRO A 90 7.14 3.67 -10.56
C PRO A 90 5.85 4.47 -10.69
N GLU A 91 5.08 4.22 -11.75
CA GLU A 91 3.78 4.87 -11.99
C GLU A 91 2.77 4.51 -10.90
N GLN A 92 2.67 3.22 -10.54
CA GLN A 92 1.79 2.76 -9.46
C GLN A 92 2.16 3.39 -8.11
N LEU A 93 3.46 3.44 -7.77
CA LEU A 93 3.91 4.07 -6.53
C LEU A 93 3.56 5.55 -6.49
N GLN A 94 3.73 6.26 -7.60
CA GLN A 94 3.36 7.66 -7.70
C GLN A 94 1.84 7.85 -7.54
N GLU A 95 1.01 7.02 -8.17
CA GLU A 95 -0.45 7.05 -7.99
C GLU A 95 -0.85 6.80 -6.53
N GLU A 96 -0.25 5.83 -5.85
CA GLU A 96 -0.52 5.56 -4.43
C GLU A 96 -0.11 6.75 -3.54
N MET A 97 1.03 7.39 -3.83
CA MET A 97 1.45 8.60 -3.12
C MET A 97 0.46 9.75 -3.31
N HIS A 98 -0.08 9.95 -4.52
CA HIS A 98 -1.14 10.93 -4.76
C HIS A 98 -2.42 10.59 -3.98
N ARG A 99 -2.85 9.33 -3.95
CA ARG A 99 -4.02 8.92 -3.16
C ARG A 99 -3.81 9.14 -1.66
N LEU A 100 -2.60 8.89 -1.15
CA LEU A 100 -2.23 9.19 0.23
C LEU A 100 -2.27 10.68 0.53
N LEU A 101 -1.79 11.51 -0.40
CA LEU A 101 -1.84 12.97 -0.30
C LEU A 101 -3.30 13.43 -0.19
N ASP A 102 -4.16 13.03 -1.13
CA ASP A 102 -5.58 13.39 -1.17
C ASP A 102 -6.29 12.97 0.13
N GLY A 103 -6.10 11.73 0.58
CA GLY A 103 -6.71 11.24 1.82
C GLY A 103 -6.22 11.98 3.07
N LEU A 104 -4.95 12.41 3.09
CA LEU A 104 -4.41 13.20 4.19
C LEU A 104 -4.93 14.64 4.16
N GLU A 105 -5.12 15.24 2.98
CA GLU A 105 -5.75 16.55 2.81
C GLU A 105 -7.21 16.54 3.29
N GLU A 106 -7.99 15.56 2.84
CA GLU A 106 -9.38 15.35 3.28
C GLU A 106 -9.43 15.19 4.80
N ARG A 107 -8.54 14.38 5.38
CA ARG A 107 -8.48 14.19 6.83
C ARG A 107 -8.12 15.47 7.56
N ARG A 108 -7.17 16.25 7.05
CA ARG A 108 -6.73 17.53 7.63
C ARG A 108 -7.81 18.61 7.55
N GLU A 109 -8.61 18.63 6.50
CA GLU A 109 -9.76 19.52 6.40
C GLU A 109 -10.84 19.12 7.39
N TYR A 110 -11.21 17.83 7.43
CA TYR A 110 -12.17 17.30 8.41
C TYR A 110 -11.75 17.64 9.85
N GLU A 111 -10.47 17.53 10.17
CA GLU A 111 -9.97 17.86 11.49
C GLU A 111 -10.04 19.37 11.80
N ARG A 112 -9.81 20.26 10.84
CA ARG A 112 -9.90 21.71 11.08
C ARG A 112 -11.33 22.25 11.10
N GLU A 113 -12.23 21.65 10.33
CA GLU A 113 -13.62 22.12 10.22
C GLU A 113 -14.51 21.62 11.38
N ASN A 114 -14.10 20.56 12.07
CA ASN A 114 -14.88 19.95 13.14
C ASN A 114 -14.27 20.21 14.52
N GLU A 115 -15.14 20.38 15.51
CA GLU A 115 -14.81 20.40 16.92
C GLU A 115 -15.07 19.02 17.53
N PHE A 116 -14.20 18.58 18.44
CA PHE A 116 -14.23 17.22 18.97
C PHE A 116 -14.32 17.17 20.48
N TYR A 117 -14.95 16.09 20.95
CA TYR A 117 -15.08 15.77 22.36
C TYR A 117 -14.57 14.34 22.61
N LEU A 118 -13.96 14.09 23.76
CA LEU A 118 -13.38 12.81 24.13
C LEU A 118 -13.95 12.35 25.47
N CYS A 119 -14.38 11.09 25.51
CA CYS A 119 -14.58 10.40 26.78
C CYS A 119 -13.23 9.87 27.28
N GLU A 120 -12.66 10.47 28.33
CA GLU A 120 -11.36 10.00 28.87
C GLU A 120 -11.42 8.57 29.43
N HIS A 121 -12.60 8.10 29.84
CA HIS A 121 -12.77 6.76 30.41
C HIS A 121 -12.78 5.67 29.32
N CYS A 122 -13.48 5.90 28.22
CA CYS A 122 -13.62 4.92 27.13
C CYS A 122 -12.61 5.14 26.00
N GLY A 123 -11.98 6.30 25.91
CA GLY A 123 -11.11 6.68 24.80
C GLY A 123 -11.87 6.92 23.49
N ILE A 124 -13.18 7.14 23.56
CA ILE A 124 -14.03 7.35 22.37
C ILE A 124 -14.15 8.83 22.09
N ARG A 125 -13.95 9.18 20.82
CA ARG A 125 -14.00 10.54 20.30
C ARG A 125 -15.31 10.76 19.54
N PHE A 126 -15.88 11.94 19.72
CA PHE A 126 -17.15 12.37 19.13
C PHE A 126 -16.95 13.72 18.44
N GLU A 127 -17.68 13.95 17.34
CA GLU A 127 -17.87 15.30 16.82
C GLU A 127 -18.79 16.11 17.74
N PHE A 128 -18.73 17.45 17.64
CA PHE A 128 -19.62 18.33 18.38
C PHE A 128 -21.11 17.98 18.19
N GLY A 129 -21.53 17.68 16.95
CA GLY A 129 -22.92 17.32 16.65
C GLY A 129 -23.36 16.08 17.41
N GLU A 130 -22.56 15.01 17.37
CA GLU A 130 -22.82 13.76 18.09
C GLU A 130 -22.81 13.98 19.61
N ALA A 131 -21.83 14.72 20.12
CA ALA A 131 -21.75 15.06 21.54
C ALA A 131 -23.01 15.82 21.98
N MET A 132 -23.49 16.78 21.17
CA MET A 132 -24.72 17.52 21.44
C MET A 132 -25.95 16.61 21.46
N GLU A 133 -26.05 15.65 20.54
CA GLU A 133 -27.15 14.68 20.48
C GLU A 133 -27.21 13.80 21.73
N PHE A 134 -26.06 13.40 22.27
CA PHE A 134 -25.97 12.63 23.52
C PHE A 134 -25.91 13.51 24.79
N GLY A 135 -26.14 14.82 24.67
CA GLY A 135 -26.15 15.73 25.83
C GLY A 135 -24.78 15.89 26.50
N PHE A 136 -23.70 15.67 25.76
CA PHE A 136 -22.31 15.61 26.21
C PHE A 136 -22.04 14.48 27.21
N ASP A 137 -22.85 13.42 27.20
CA ASP A 137 -22.62 12.19 27.95
C ASP A 137 -22.23 11.05 27.00
N CYS A 138 -21.22 10.27 27.37
CA CYS A 138 -20.78 9.12 26.59
C CYS A 138 -21.85 8.02 26.61
N PRO A 139 -22.33 7.54 25.45
CA PRO A 139 -23.38 6.52 25.38
C PRO A 139 -22.96 5.15 25.95
N GLU A 140 -21.66 4.86 26.03
CA GLU A 140 -21.13 3.58 26.51
C GLU A 140 -21.01 3.50 28.05
N CYS A 141 -20.63 4.59 28.70
CA CYS A 141 -20.35 4.59 30.15
C CYS A 141 -21.12 5.63 30.96
N GLY A 142 -21.83 6.56 30.31
CA GLY A 142 -22.57 7.64 30.95
C GLY A 142 -21.71 8.73 31.60
N ASN A 143 -20.39 8.71 31.39
CA ASN A 143 -19.51 9.80 31.84
C ASN A 143 -19.57 10.97 30.85
N GLN A 144 -19.37 12.19 31.36
CA GLN A 144 -19.30 13.38 30.54
C GLN A 144 -18.10 13.32 29.57
N VAL A 145 -18.29 13.80 28.34
CA VAL A 145 -17.21 13.99 27.38
C VAL A 145 -16.61 15.40 27.50
N GLU A 146 -15.31 15.54 27.27
CA GLU A 146 -14.58 16.80 27.38
C GLU A 146 -14.09 17.30 26.03
N THR A 147 -13.95 18.61 25.85
CA THR A 147 -13.42 19.21 24.63
C THR A 147 -12.01 18.68 24.33
N MET A 148 -11.78 18.21 23.12
CA MET A 148 -10.50 17.70 22.67
C MET A 148 -9.88 18.64 21.62
N GLU A 149 -8.77 19.27 21.99
CA GLU A 149 -7.92 20.01 21.06
C GLU A 149 -7.21 19.04 20.10
N ASN A 150 -7.26 19.34 18.80
CA ASN A 150 -6.59 18.56 17.76
C ASN A 150 -5.48 19.34 17.04
N THR A 151 -5.07 20.52 17.53
CA THR A 151 -4.03 21.35 16.90
C THR A 151 -2.76 20.57 16.60
N ARG A 152 -2.31 19.72 17.54
CA ARG A 152 -1.10 18.90 17.36
C ARG A 152 -1.23 17.89 16.22
N LEU A 153 -2.42 17.29 16.07
CA LEU A 153 -2.70 16.35 14.99
C LEU A 153 -2.72 17.08 13.65
N VAL A 154 -3.40 18.23 13.59
CA VAL A 154 -3.48 19.10 12.41
C VAL A 154 -2.09 19.54 11.95
N THR A 155 -1.25 20.06 12.86
CA THR A 155 0.14 20.45 12.53
C THR A 155 0.99 19.27 12.06
N ALA A 156 0.83 18.09 12.65
CA ALA A 156 1.56 16.90 12.20
C ALA A 156 1.15 16.48 10.78
N MET A 157 -0.14 16.56 10.45
CA MET A 157 -0.62 16.28 9.10
C MET A 157 -0.14 17.34 8.10
N GLU A 158 -0.12 18.63 8.48
CA GLU A 158 0.41 19.71 7.63
C GLU A 158 1.88 19.50 7.27
N ASN A 159 2.72 19.19 8.27
CA ASN A 159 4.13 18.91 8.02
C ASN A 159 4.30 17.70 7.08
N ARG A 160 3.48 16.64 7.27
CA ARG A 160 3.55 15.46 6.41
C ARG A 160 3.03 15.72 4.99
N LEU A 161 2.03 16.58 4.84
CA LEU A 161 1.53 17.03 3.53
C LEU A 161 2.61 17.80 2.78
N GLU A 162 3.35 18.67 3.47
CA GLU A 162 4.49 19.41 2.88
C GLU A 162 5.57 18.43 2.40
N GLU A 163 6.00 17.50 3.24
CA GLU A 163 6.97 16.46 2.86
C GLU A 163 6.50 15.63 1.65
N LEU A 164 5.24 15.20 1.62
CA LEU A 164 4.69 14.40 0.52
C LEU A 164 4.61 15.19 -0.79
N ARG A 165 4.28 16.48 -0.75
CA ARG A 165 4.24 17.35 -1.95
C ARG A 165 5.64 17.57 -2.52
N ASP A 166 6.63 17.77 -1.65
CA ASP A 166 8.03 17.88 -2.02
C ASP A 166 8.52 16.57 -2.68
N GLU A 167 8.23 15.41 -2.06
CA GLU A 167 8.58 14.08 -2.60
C GLU A 167 7.95 13.83 -3.98
N LEU A 168 6.72 14.29 -4.19
CA LEU A 168 5.99 14.16 -5.46
C LEU A 168 6.39 15.19 -6.53
N ASN A 169 7.25 16.17 -6.21
CA ASN A 169 7.45 17.38 -7.03
C ASN A 169 6.13 18.07 -7.42
N ALA A 170 5.10 18.01 -6.57
CA ALA A 170 3.76 18.53 -6.87
C ALA A 170 3.73 20.07 -7.05
N ASP A 171 4.84 20.75 -6.80
CA ASP A 171 5.04 22.19 -7.05
C ASP A 171 5.80 22.52 -8.35
N VAL A 172 6.13 21.54 -9.22
CA VAL A 172 6.87 21.79 -10.48
C VAL A 172 5.96 21.93 -11.71
N ASP A 173 4.69 21.51 -11.65
CA ASP A 173 3.77 21.54 -12.80
C ASP A 173 2.86 22.79 -12.89
N VAL A 174 3.10 23.84 -12.09
CA VAL A 174 2.31 25.09 -12.14
C VAL A 174 2.94 26.16 -13.06
N GLU A 175 4.14 25.93 -13.63
CA GLU A 175 4.80 26.90 -14.53
C GLU A 175 5.41 26.27 -15.80
N ALA A 176 4.62 25.47 -16.54
CA ALA A 176 4.96 25.06 -17.92
C ALA A 176 3.90 25.51 -18.95
#